data_AF-A0A1A8Z4J1-F1
#
_entry.id   AF-A0A1A8Z4J1-F1
#
_cell.length_a   1.000
_cell.length_b   1.000
_cell.length_c   1.000
_cell.angle_alpha   90.00
_cell.angle_beta   90.00
_cell.angle_gamma   90.00
#
_symmetry.space_group_name_H-M   'P 1'
#
loop_
_entity.id
_entity.type
_entity.pdbx_description
1 polymer ?
#
loop_
_entity_poly.entity_id
_entity_poly.type
_entity_poly.pdbx_seq_one_letter_code
_entity_poly.pdbx_strand_id
1 'polypeptide(L)'
;MRVHTPSAGVTRRSSSGWWLPVCAGVLWGTGGPSGRLLALETGLSSSAVAAYRLAVGGVLIALPLVLIRRGLPLGARAWVRIAALGILAAAFQACFFAAAARLSVSLATLVTIGTSPILAMTTEWLTGRRRIGWSVVGTTALAVAGLGLLVGSQFGGHRTAGVVTGVVLALMSAASFTVMTFIGARPVTGLDDLAATGFGFVVGASLLVPLALSTSALSFAPSPASIGLLLLLGSAPTAIAYALYFRGLRSVSASTAALMALLEPLVGILLASWLLGDRLRPTGLLGAGLLVGALLLHCHDARRRPPMAAAVGSPPASARRTSGRWSFRWLAVPMGTRPRPTRRRMFSPCRWVNVSQVPRYRMRRAAGSPGGASRDARRGTRHMRSDPVTARAAVASSRVVSTPATSCPTALRVAESSPTASSTESM
;
A
#
# COMPACT_ATOMS: atom_id res chain seq x y z
N MET A 1 24.57 7.72 42.38
CA MET A 1 24.48 8.03 40.92
C MET A 1 23.29 7.25 40.38
N ARG A 2 22.10 7.87 40.27
CA ARG A 2 20.90 7.20 39.72
C ARG A 2 21.03 7.19 38.21
N VAL A 3 21.10 6.01 37.61
CA VAL A 3 21.08 5.83 36.16
C VAL A 3 19.65 6.10 35.70
N HIS A 4 19.43 7.25 35.07
CA HIS A 4 18.20 7.50 34.32
C HIS A 4 18.22 6.63 33.07
N THR A 5 17.46 5.54 33.07
CA THR A 5 17.07 4.85 31.85
C THR A 5 16.09 5.75 31.09
N PRO A 6 16.37 6.15 29.84
CA PRO A 6 15.40 6.89 29.06
C PRO A 6 14.24 5.93 28.76
N SER A 7 13.06 6.29 29.27
CA SER A 7 11.80 5.64 28.89
C SER A 7 11.68 5.69 27.36
N ALA A 8 11.54 4.52 26.74
CA ALA A 8 11.23 4.41 25.33
C ALA A 8 9.97 5.23 25.05
N GLY A 9 10.15 6.35 24.37
CA GLY A 9 9.07 7.26 24.01
C GLY A 9 8.04 6.50 23.20
N VAL A 10 6.89 6.23 23.80
CA VAL A 10 5.67 5.86 23.07
C VAL A 10 5.36 7.07 22.20
N THR A 11 5.81 7.05 20.95
CA THR A 11 5.46 8.05 19.96
C THR A 11 3.94 8.07 19.87
N ARG A 12 3.33 9.15 20.39
CA ARG A 12 1.89 9.42 20.21
C ARG A 12 1.59 9.28 18.73
N ARG A 13 0.74 8.32 18.35
CA ARG A 13 0.20 8.25 16.99
C ARG A 13 -0.57 9.55 16.78
N SER A 14 0.01 10.49 16.03
CA SER A 14 -0.71 11.68 15.59
C SER A 14 -1.94 11.22 14.81
N SER A 15 -3.11 11.69 15.23
CA SER A 15 -4.42 11.45 14.59
C SER A 15 -4.50 11.99 13.15
N SER A 16 -3.46 12.65 12.64
CA SER A 16 -3.43 13.36 11.37
C SER A 16 -3.24 12.47 10.12
N GLY A 17 -3.27 11.14 10.21
CA GLY A 17 -2.96 10.24 9.09
C GLY A 17 -4.13 9.50 8.45
N TRP A 18 -5.34 9.57 9.03
CA TRP A 18 -6.50 8.76 8.61
C TRP A 18 -6.99 9.06 7.18
N TRP A 19 -6.70 10.24 6.65
CA TRP A 19 -7.07 10.64 5.28
C TRP A 19 -6.15 10.03 4.22
N LEU A 20 -4.97 9.52 4.59
CA LEU A 20 -4.01 8.97 3.63
C LEU A 20 -4.57 7.75 2.87
N PRO A 21 -5.18 6.74 3.51
CA PRO A 21 -5.81 5.62 2.79
C PRO A 21 -7.04 6.04 1.97
N VAL A 22 -7.74 7.11 2.38
CA VAL A 22 -8.87 7.67 1.60
C VAL A 22 -8.35 8.24 0.28
N CYS A 23 -7.32 9.07 0.33
CA CYS A 23 -6.67 9.60 -0.88
C CYS A 23 -6.09 8.47 -1.75
N ALA A 24 -5.53 7.43 -1.15
CA ALA A 24 -5.06 6.26 -1.87
C ALA A 24 -6.20 5.55 -2.63
N GLY A 25 -7.33 5.31 -1.98
CA GLY A 25 -8.50 4.69 -2.61
C GLY A 25 -9.06 5.52 -3.77
N VAL A 26 -9.11 6.86 -3.61
CA VAL A 26 -9.52 7.76 -4.70
C VAL A 26 -8.54 7.69 -5.88
N LEU A 27 -7.23 7.74 -5.62
CA LEU A 27 -6.21 7.64 -6.66
C LEU A 27 -6.26 6.29 -7.37
N TRP A 28 -6.48 5.18 -6.66
CA TRP A 28 -6.63 3.86 -7.27
C TRP A 28 -7.78 3.79 -8.27
N GLY A 29 -8.89 4.51 -8.04
CA GLY A 29 -9.99 4.58 -8.99
C GLY A 29 -9.60 5.11 -10.38
N THR A 30 -8.52 5.88 -10.50
CA THR A 30 -8.01 6.33 -11.81
C THR A 30 -7.36 5.21 -12.62
N GLY A 31 -6.95 4.11 -11.97
CA GLY A 31 -6.17 3.03 -12.59
C GLY A 31 -6.95 2.25 -13.64
N GLY A 32 -8.25 1.98 -13.41
CA GLY A 32 -9.09 1.27 -14.37
C GLY A 32 -9.25 2.02 -15.69
N PRO A 33 -9.78 3.26 -15.69
CA PRO A 33 -9.93 4.07 -16.90
C PRO A 33 -8.59 4.32 -17.63
N SER A 34 -7.54 4.72 -16.91
CA SER A 34 -6.23 4.99 -17.53
C SER A 34 -5.59 3.73 -18.13
N GLY A 35 -5.70 2.58 -17.44
CA GLY A 35 -5.23 1.30 -17.95
C GLY A 35 -6.00 0.83 -19.19
N ARG A 36 -7.33 1.03 -19.22
CA ARG A 36 -8.15 0.71 -20.40
C ARG A 36 -7.78 1.60 -21.59
N LEU A 37 -7.66 2.90 -21.38
CA LEU A 37 -7.26 3.84 -22.44
C LEU A 37 -5.86 3.50 -22.98
N LEU A 38 -4.92 3.14 -22.09
CA LEU A 38 -3.59 2.71 -22.52
C LEU A 38 -3.67 1.44 -23.38
N ALA A 39 -4.43 0.43 -22.94
CA ALA A 39 -4.60 -0.80 -23.72
C ALA A 39 -5.21 -0.54 -25.10
N LEU A 40 -6.16 0.39 -25.21
CA LEU A 40 -6.78 0.78 -26.49
C LEU A 40 -5.80 1.54 -27.40
N GLU A 41 -4.98 2.42 -26.83
CA GLU A 41 -3.98 3.21 -27.58
C GLU A 41 -2.81 2.34 -28.08
N THR A 42 -2.37 1.35 -27.29
CA THR A 42 -1.13 0.61 -27.57
C THR A 42 -1.35 -0.84 -27.99
N GLY A 43 -2.57 -1.37 -27.87
CA GLY A 43 -2.87 -2.79 -28.09
C GLY A 43 -2.26 -3.74 -27.04
N LEU A 44 -1.82 -3.21 -25.90
CA LEU A 44 -1.19 -4.02 -24.85
C LEU A 44 -2.24 -4.89 -24.14
N SER A 45 -1.85 -6.12 -23.81
CA SER A 45 -2.66 -6.98 -22.93
C SER A 45 -2.74 -6.42 -21.50
N SER A 46 -3.74 -6.86 -20.74
CA SER A 46 -3.95 -6.41 -19.37
C SER A 46 -2.78 -6.77 -18.43
N SER A 47 -2.14 -7.91 -18.64
CA SER A 47 -0.91 -8.34 -17.95
C SER A 47 0.28 -7.45 -18.31
N ALA A 48 0.42 -7.04 -19.58
CA ALA A 48 1.45 -6.08 -19.99
C ALA A 48 1.22 -4.70 -19.36
N VAL A 49 -0.01 -4.20 -19.36
CA VAL A 49 -0.38 -2.96 -18.66
C VAL A 49 -0.04 -3.04 -17.16
N ALA A 50 -0.27 -4.20 -16.53
CA ALA A 50 0.11 -4.45 -15.13
C ALA A 50 1.62 -4.37 -14.89
N ALA A 51 2.41 -4.98 -15.78
CA ALA A 51 3.86 -4.96 -15.72
C ALA A 51 4.40 -3.53 -15.89
N TYR A 52 3.92 -2.81 -16.89
CA TYR A 52 4.27 -1.41 -17.11
C TYR A 52 3.89 -0.51 -15.93
N ARG A 53 2.69 -0.69 -15.36
CA ARG A 53 2.23 0.03 -14.17
C ARG A 53 3.22 -0.11 -13.02
N LEU A 54 3.61 -1.34 -12.68
CA LEU A 54 4.58 -1.60 -11.59
C LEU A 54 5.98 -1.12 -11.96
N ALA A 55 6.41 -1.27 -13.21
CA ALA A 55 7.72 -0.82 -13.66
C ALA A 55 7.84 0.70 -13.54
N VAL A 56 6.92 1.45 -14.13
CA VAL A 56 6.93 2.91 -14.10
C VAL A 56 6.77 3.42 -12.66
N GLY A 57 5.80 2.90 -11.91
CA GLY A 57 5.61 3.33 -10.51
C GLY A 57 6.80 2.99 -9.60
N GLY A 58 7.39 1.81 -9.78
CA GLY A 58 8.60 1.39 -9.08
C GLY A 58 9.79 2.27 -9.41
N VAL A 59 10.03 2.57 -10.69
CA VAL A 59 11.11 3.46 -11.14
C VAL A 59 10.90 4.89 -10.66
N LEU A 60 9.68 5.44 -10.76
CA LEU A 60 9.37 6.79 -10.28
C LEU A 60 9.66 6.97 -8.78
N ILE A 61 9.58 5.90 -7.99
CA ILE A 61 9.95 5.92 -6.58
C ILE A 61 11.44 5.62 -6.36
N ALA A 62 11.94 4.52 -6.93
CA ALA A 62 13.26 4.00 -6.62
C ALA A 62 14.38 4.87 -7.22
N LEU A 63 14.19 5.41 -8.44
CA LEU A 63 15.22 6.17 -9.13
C LEU A 63 15.63 7.43 -8.35
N PRO A 64 14.71 8.31 -7.90
CA PRO A 64 15.09 9.46 -7.08
C PRO A 64 15.86 9.07 -5.80
N LEU A 65 15.44 7.99 -5.13
CA LEU A 65 16.10 7.51 -3.90
C LEU A 65 17.53 7.02 -4.15
N VAL A 66 17.75 6.35 -5.28
CA VAL A 66 19.09 5.93 -5.73
C VAL A 66 19.96 7.14 -6.08
N LEU A 67 19.41 8.10 -6.82
CA LEU A 67 20.15 9.30 -7.24
C LEU A 67 20.60 10.16 -6.06
N ILE A 68 19.73 10.35 -5.06
CA ILE A 68 20.05 11.14 -3.85
C ILE A 68 20.70 10.32 -2.74
N ARG A 69 20.89 9.01 -2.95
CA ARG A 69 21.39 8.02 -1.98
C ARG A 69 20.72 8.08 -0.61
N ARG A 70 19.40 8.28 -0.58
CA ARG A 70 18.61 8.29 0.67
C ARG A 70 17.70 7.09 0.75
N GLY A 71 17.62 6.52 1.95
CA GLY A 71 16.69 5.43 2.25
C GLY A 71 16.99 4.14 1.49
N LEU A 72 18.22 3.97 0.97
CA LEU A 72 18.62 2.74 0.31
C LEU A 72 18.51 1.56 1.28
N PRO A 73 18.01 0.39 0.81
CA PRO A 73 17.85 -0.77 1.66
C PRO A 73 19.19 -1.27 2.17
N LEU A 74 19.32 -1.39 3.50
CA LEU A 74 20.52 -1.91 4.14
C LEU A 74 20.26 -3.26 4.82
N GLY A 75 21.08 -4.25 4.47
CA GLY A 75 21.06 -5.58 5.07
C GLY A 75 20.05 -6.55 4.47
N ALA A 76 20.23 -7.84 4.75
CA ALA A 76 19.44 -8.93 4.16
C ALA A 76 17.95 -8.83 4.49
N ARG A 77 17.57 -8.38 5.69
CA ARG A 77 16.17 -8.24 6.10
C ARG A 77 15.40 -7.22 5.25
N ALA A 78 16.06 -6.14 4.82
CA ALA A 78 15.47 -5.14 3.95
C ALA A 78 15.18 -5.72 2.55
N TRP A 79 16.14 -6.46 1.98
CA TRP A 79 15.98 -7.11 0.69
C TRP A 79 14.96 -8.26 0.70
N VAL A 80 14.92 -9.07 1.76
CA VAL A 80 13.88 -10.08 1.95
C VAL A 80 12.50 -9.42 2.01
N ARG A 81 12.39 -8.27 2.68
CA ARG A 81 11.13 -7.53 2.74
C ARG A 81 10.72 -6.97 1.37
N ILE A 82 11.66 -6.40 0.62
CA ILE A 82 11.45 -5.92 -0.75
C ILE A 82 10.99 -7.06 -1.65
N ALA A 83 11.67 -8.20 -1.60
CA ALA A 83 11.32 -9.38 -2.39
C ALA A 83 9.92 -9.89 -2.03
N ALA A 84 9.58 -9.98 -0.74
CA ALA A 84 8.24 -10.39 -0.31
C ALA A 84 7.15 -9.43 -0.82
N LEU A 85 7.36 -8.11 -0.72
CA LEU A 85 6.41 -7.12 -1.24
C LEU A 85 6.28 -7.22 -2.77
N GLY A 86 7.40 -7.40 -3.48
CA GLY A 86 7.38 -7.54 -4.94
C GLY A 86 6.69 -8.81 -5.43
N ILE A 87 6.96 -9.95 -4.78
CA ILE A 87 6.28 -11.22 -5.07
C ILE A 87 4.77 -11.08 -4.82
N LEU A 88 4.36 -10.47 -3.71
CA LEU A 88 2.95 -10.28 -3.40
C LEU A 88 2.27 -9.30 -4.34
N ALA A 89 2.96 -8.23 -4.77
CA ALA A 89 2.45 -7.30 -5.77
C ALA A 89 2.25 -7.99 -7.13
N ALA A 90 3.23 -8.80 -7.56
CA ALA A 90 3.11 -9.59 -8.78
C ALA A 90 1.98 -10.63 -8.68
N ALA A 91 1.89 -11.36 -7.57
CA ALA A 91 0.84 -12.35 -7.33
C ALA A 91 -0.55 -11.70 -7.31
N PHE A 92 -0.70 -10.56 -6.64
CA PHE A 92 -1.93 -9.76 -6.62
C PHE A 92 -2.39 -9.43 -8.04
N GLN A 93 -1.50 -8.85 -8.86
CA GLN A 93 -1.80 -8.44 -10.23
C GLN A 93 -2.09 -9.66 -11.13
N ALA A 94 -1.21 -10.67 -11.13
CA ALA A 94 -1.37 -11.86 -11.96
C ALA A 94 -2.68 -12.59 -11.67
N CYS A 95 -3.01 -12.80 -10.39
CA CYS A 95 -4.25 -13.44 -10.00
C CYS A 95 -5.47 -12.59 -10.34
N PHE A 96 -5.39 -11.26 -10.18
CA PHE A 96 -6.48 -10.36 -10.54
C PHE A 96 -6.80 -10.41 -12.04
N PHE A 97 -5.79 -10.30 -12.91
CA PHE A 97 -6.01 -10.35 -14.36
C PHE A 97 -6.46 -11.74 -14.82
N ALA A 98 -5.92 -12.80 -14.22
CA ALA A 98 -6.37 -14.15 -14.49
C ALA A 98 -7.84 -14.38 -14.04
N ALA A 99 -8.27 -13.75 -12.96
CA ALA A 99 -9.66 -13.73 -12.53
C ALA A 99 -10.53 -12.92 -13.50
N ALA A 100 -10.11 -11.72 -13.87
CA ALA A 100 -10.81 -10.83 -14.80
C ALA A 100 -10.92 -11.39 -16.23
N ALA A 101 -10.06 -12.34 -16.61
CA ALA A 101 -10.17 -13.06 -17.88
C ALA A 101 -11.24 -14.18 -17.84
N ARG A 102 -11.55 -14.71 -16.66
CA ARG A 102 -12.52 -15.80 -16.43
C ARG A 102 -13.88 -15.30 -15.95
N LEU A 103 -13.87 -14.17 -15.26
CA LEU A 103 -15.03 -13.43 -14.79
C LEU A 103 -15.20 -12.17 -15.65
N SER A 104 -16.22 -11.37 -15.36
CA SER A 104 -16.18 -9.96 -15.76
C SER A 104 -15.19 -9.20 -14.87
N VAL A 105 -14.60 -8.11 -15.39
CA VAL A 105 -13.73 -7.21 -14.61
C VAL A 105 -14.47 -6.72 -13.35
N SER A 106 -15.76 -6.42 -13.50
CA SER A 106 -16.68 -6.09 -12.41
C SER A 106 -16.72 -7.17 -11.33
N LEU A 107 -17.01 -8.43 -11.68
CA LEU A 107 -17.03 -9.52 -10.69
C LEU A 107 -15.67 -9.76 -10.03
N ALA A 108 -14.58 -9.75 -10.81
CA ALA A 108 -13.24 -9.91 -10.26
C ALA A 108 -12.92 -8.80 -9.24
N THR A 109 -13.28 -7.55 -9.55
CA THR A 109 -13.14 -6.39 -8.67
C THR A 109 -13.97 -6.53 -7.40
N LEU A 110 -15.23 -6.94 -7.51
CA LEU A 110 -16.11 -7.16 -6.37
C LEU A 110 -15.53 -8.20 -5.40
N VAL A 111 -15.11 -9.35 -5.93
CA VAL A 111 -14.54 -10.43 -5.10
C VAL A 111 -13.20 -10.01 -4.52
N THR A 112 -12.28 -9.45 -5.32
CA THR A 112 -10.94 -9.08 -4.83
C THR A 112 -10.99 -7.93 -3.81
N ILE A 113 -11.61 -6.80 -4.15
CA ILE A 113 -11.62 -5.61 -3.30
C ILE A 113 -12.61 -5.78 -2.15
N GLY A 114 -13.79 -6.36 -2.40
CA GLY A 114 -14.81 -6.57 -1.37
C GLY A 114 -14.39 -7.57 -0.29
N THR A 115 -13.62 -8.61 -0.64
CA THR A 115 -13.15 -9.59 0.34
C THR A 115 -11.90 -9.12 1.11
N SER A 116 -11.13 -8.17 0.59
CA SER A 116 -9.92 -7.64 1.23
C SER A 116 -10.14 -7.12 2.68
N PRO A 117 -11.12 -6.25 2.98
CA PRO A 117 -11.36 -5.82 4.37
C PRO A 117 -11.81 -6.97 5.27
N ILE A 118 -12.52 -7.97 4.74
CA ILE A 118 -12.95 -9.15 5.48
C ILE A 118 -11.71 -9.98 5.88
N LEU A 119 -10.81 -10.28 4.94
CA LEU A 119 -9.57 -11.00 5.23
C LEU A 119 -8.68 -10.24 6.22
N ALA A 120 -8.57 -8.93 6.06
CA ALA A 120 -7.81 -8.08 6.99
C ALA A 120 -8.41 -8.11 8.40
N MET A 121 -9.74 -8.01 8.51
CA MET A 121 -10.47 -8.10 9.75
C MET A 121 -10.28 -9.47 10.42
N THR A 122 -10.50 -10.57 9.69
CA THR A 122 -10.30 -11.93 10.21
C THR A 122 -8.87 -12.17 10.67
N THR A 123 -7.88 -11.66 9.92
CA THR A 123 -6.47 -11.75 10.31
C THR A 123 -6.18 -10.97 11.60
N GLU A 124 -6.74 -9.77 11.78
CA GLU A 124 -6.60 -9.00 13.01
C GLU A 124 -7.22 -9.69 14.23
N TRP A 125 -8.36 -10.36 14.03
CA TRP A 125 -9.02 -11.15 15.06
C TRP A 125 -8.20 -12.39 15.46
N LEU A 126 -7.83 -13.23 14.48
CA LEU A 126 -7.08 -14.47 14.71
C LEU A 126 -5.71 -14.23 15.34
N THR A 127 -5.04 -13.13 14.97
CA THR A 127 -3.72 -12.80 15.53
C THR A 127 -3.81 -12.08 16.87
N GLY A 128 -5.01 -11.89 17.43
CA GLY A 128 -5.22 -11.18 18.71
C GLY A 128 -4.82 -9.71 18.67
N ARG A 129 -4.62 -9.13 17.48
CA ARG A 129 -4.14 -7.75 17.33
C ARG A 129 -5.17 -6.71 17.76
N ARG A 130 -6.46 -7.03 17.58
CA ARG A 130 -7.58 -6.14 17.93
C ARG A 130 -8.83 -6.93 18.30
N ARG A 131 -9.59 -6.40 19.26
CA ARG A 131 -11.00 -6.78 19.45
C ARG A 131 -11.84 -6.11 18.38
N ILE A 132 -12.59 -6.91 17.63
CA ILE A 132 -13.42 -6.43 16.54
C ILE A 132 -14.80 -6.14 17.09
N GLY A 133 -15.14 -4.85 17.16
CA GLY A 133 -16.45 -4.42 17.62
C GLY A 133 -17.50 -4.61 16.53
N TRP A 134 -18.75 -4.86 16.93
CA TRP A 134 -19.89 -5.04 16.02
C TRP A 134 -20.07 -3.91 15.01
N SER A 135 -19.73 -2.66 15.35
CA SER A 135 -19.84 -1.57 14.36
C SER A 135 -18.81 -1.65 13.23
N VAL A 136 -17.63 -2.26 13.45
CA VAL A 136 -16.65 -2.52 12.37
C VAL A 136 -17.18 -3.60 11.44
N VAL A 137 -17.78 -4.65 11.99
CA VAL A 137 -18.43 -5.72 11.20
C VAL A 137 -19.59 -5.13 10.39
N GLY A 138 -20.47 -4.37 11.03
CA GLY A 138 -21.63 -3.75 10.38
C GLY A 138 -21.27 -2.79 9.26
N THR A 139 -20.29 -1.90 9.49
CA THR A 139 -19.80 -0.97 8.44
C THR A 139 -19.09 -1.69 7.31
N THR A 140 -18.33 -2.76 7.60
CA THR A 140 -17.70 -3.58 6.56
C THR A 140 -18.76 -4.30 5.73
N ALA A 141 -19.75 -4.93 6.36
CA ALA A 141 -20.84 -5.61 5.68
C ALA A 141 -21.65 -4.64 4.80
N LEU A 142 -21.97 -3.46 5.32
CA LEU A 142 -22.68 -2.42 4.57
C LEU A 142 -21.87 -1.91 3.37
N ALA A 143 -20.57 -1.70 3.55
CA ALA A 143 -19.68 -1.26 2.47
C ALA A 143 -19.57 -2.33 1.36
N VAL A 144 -19.41 -3.60 1.73
CA VAL A 144 -19.34 -4.72 0.76
C VAL A 144 -20.69 -4.92 0.05
N ALA A 145 -21.81 -4.76 0.74
CA ALA A 145 -23.14 -4.80 0.12
C ALA A 145 -23.34 -3.62 -0.86
N GLY A 146 -22.95 -2.40 -0.46
CA GLY A 146 -22.96 -1.23 -1.34
C GLY A 146 -22.09 -1.42 -2.58
N LEU A 147 -20.88 -1.98 -2.41
CA LEU A 147 -20.01 -2.36 -3.53
C LEU A 147 -20.66 -3.39 -4.45
N GLY A 148 -21.31 -4.41 -3.87
CA GLY A 148 -22.05 -5.43 -4.61
C GLY A 148 -23.15 -4.83 -5.50
N LEU A 149 -23.94 -3.90 -4.97
CA LEU A 149 -24.97 -3.19 -5.74
C LEU A 149 -24.38 -2.27 -6.81
N LEU A 150 -23.31 -1.55 -6.45
CA LEU A 150 -22.60 -0.64 -7.34
C LEU A 150 -22.08 -1.38 -8.58
N VAL A 151 -21.32 -2.44 -8.35
CA VAL A 151 -20.66 -3.23 -9.40
C VAL A 151 -21.65 -4.17 -10.09
N GLY A 152 -22.61 -4.72 -9.35
CA GLY A 152 -23.57 -5.68 -9.86
C GLY A 152 -24.65 -5.09 -10.76
N SER A 153 -24.82 -3.77 -10.73
CA SER A 153 -25.62 -3.06 -11.73
C SER A 153 -25.15 -3.30 -13.18
N GLN A 154 -23.91 -3.73 -13.36
CA GLN A 154 -23.24 -3.93 -14.66
C GLN A 154 -23.30 -5.39 -15.18
N PHE A 155 -24.02 -6.30 -14.52
CA PHE A 155 -24.05 -7.70 -14.94
C PHE A 155 -24.85 -7.91 -16.23
N GLY A 156 -24.19 -8.47 -17.25
CA GLY A 156 -24.76 -9.10 -18.44
C GLY A 156 -24.13 -10.48 -18.63
N GLY A 157 -24.91 -11.45 -19.12
CA GLY A 157 -24.61 -12.89 -19.28
C GLY A 157 -23.19 -13.38 -19.01
N HIS A 158 -23.02 -14.17 -17.95
CA HIS A 158 -21.72 -14.79 -17.62
C HIS A 158 -21.54 -16.11 -18.36
N ARG A 159 -20.32 -16.35 -18.88
CA ARG A 159 -19.90 -17.69 -19.29
C ARG A 159 -19.82 -18.56 -18.03
N THR A 160 -20.60 -19.63 -17.96
CA THR A 160 -20.64 -20.55 -16.80
C THR A 160 -19.33 -21.30 -16.61
N ALA A 161 -18.57 -21.50 -17.69
CA ALA A 161 -17.28 -22.17 -17.66
C ALA A 161 -16.19 -21.28 -17.03
N GLY A 162 -15.52 -21.80 -15.99
CA GLY A 162 -14.37 -21.14 -15.37
C GLY A 162 -14.67 -20.14 -14.24
N VAL A 163 -15.95 -19.97 -13.87
CA VAL A 163 -16.36 -19.06 -12.78
C VAL A 163 -15.69 -19.42 -11.46
N VAL A 164 -15.70 -20.70 -11.07
CA VAL A 164 -15.08 -21.17 -9.81
C VAL A 164 -13.60 -20.83 -9.78
N THR A 165 -12.86 -21.15 -10.85
CA THR A 165 -11.44 -20.82 -10.97
C THR A 165 -11.21 -19.31 -10.91
N GLY A 166 -12.06 -18.52 -11.58
CA GLY A 166 -12.01 -17.06 -11.53
C GLY A 166 -12.20 -16.50 -10.12
N VAL A 167 -13.17 -17.03 -9.36
CA VAL A 167 -13.40 -16.63 -7.96
C VAL A 167 -12.20 -17.01 -7.08
N VAL A 168 -11.66 -18.22 -7.23
CA VAL A 168 -10.46 -18.64 -6.49
C VAL A 168 -9.28 -17.71 -6.77
N LEU A 169 -9.05 -17.35 -8.04
CA LEU A 169 -8.02 -16.39 -8.43
C LEU A 169 -8.26 -15.00 -7.83
N ALA A 170 -9.49 -14.52 -7.83
CA ALA A 170 -9.84 -13.23 -7.22
C ALA A 170 -9.61 -13.23 -5.70
N LEU A 171 -9.89 -14.36 -5.02
CA LEU A 171 -9.61 -14.56 -3.60
C LEU A 171 -8.11 -14.64 -3.31
N MET A 172 -7.33 -15.32 -4.15
CA MET A 172 -5.85 -15.34 -4.03
C MET A 172 -5.24 -13.95 -4.23
N SER A 173 -5.83 -13.14 -5.13
CA SER A 173 -5.47 -11.74 -5.29
C SER A 173 -5.76 -10.95 -4.01
N ALA A 174 -6.97 -11.06 -3.45
CA ALA A 174 -7.33 -10.42 -2.18
C ALA A 174 -6.42 -10.85 -1.01
N ALA A 175 -6.08 -12.14 -0.93
CA ALA A 175 -5.17 -12.66 0.08
C ALA A 175 -3.76 -12.07 -0.09
N SER A 176 -3.26 -12.02 -1.32
CA SER A 176 -1.95 -11.41 -1.64
C SER A 176 -1.91 -9.93 -1.24
N PHE A 177 -2.96 -9.17 -1.55
CA PHE A 177 -3.09 -7.77 -1.13
C PHE A 177 -3.17 -7.60 0.38
N THR A 178 -3.90 -8.49 1.06
CA THR A 178 -4.02 -8.48 2.53
C THR A 178 -2.68 -8.78 3.20
N VAL A 179 -1.97 -9.82 2.76
CA VAL A 179 -0.64 -10.17 3.27
C VAL A 179 0.35 -9.03 2.99
N MET A 180 0.33 -8.47 1.78
CA MET A 180 1.13 -7.30 1.42
C MET A 180 0.86 -6.11 2.34
N THR A 181 -0.42 -5.86 2.68
CA THR A 181 -0.83 -4.81 3.62
C THR A 181 -0.23 -5.05 5.01
N PHE A 182 -0.31 -6.26 5.58
CA PHE A 182 0.25 -6.55 6.90
C PHE A 182 1.77 -6.53 6.94
N ILE A 183 2.41 -6.97 5.85
CA ILE A 183 3.86 -6.90 5.71
C ILE A 183 4.27 -5.42 5.62
N GLY A 184 3.68 -4.65 4.71
CA GLY A 184 3.94 -3.22 4.51
C GLY A 184 3.67 -2.36 5.73
N ALA A 185 2.69 -2.72 6.57
CA ALA A 185 2.39 -2.00 7.81
C ALA A 185 3.49 -2.08 8.90
N ARG A 186 4.44 -3.02 8.79
CA ARG A 186 5.48 -3.23 9.80
C ARG A 186 6.79 -2.56 9.35
N PRO A 187 7.32 -1.57 10.08
CA PRO A 187 8.61 -0.97 9.73
C PRO A 187 9.73 -2.01 9.84
N VAL A 188 10.77 -1.85 9.03
CA VAL A 188 12.01 -2.64 9.08
C VAL A 188 13.16 -1.67 9.30
N THR A 189 14.01 -1.95 10.28
CA THR A 189 15.21 -1.14 10.55
C THR A 189 16.10 -1.09 9.30
N GLY A 190 16.49 0.12 8.87
CA GLY A 190 17.33 0.31 7.68
C GLY A 190 16.57 0.22 6.35
N LEU A 191 15.24 0.25 6.36
CA LEU A 191 14.41 0.30 5.16
C LEU A 191 13.34 1.38 5.32
N ASP A 192 13.35 2.35 4.41
CA ASP A 192 12.28 3.34 4.30
C ASP A 192 11.03 2.74 3.63
N ASP A 193 9.83 3.16 4.03
CA ASP A 193 8.57 2.61 3.48
C ASP A 193 8.43 2.90 1.98
N LEU A 194 8.87 4.09 1.54
CA LEU A 194 8.83 4.47 0.15
C LEU A 194 9.85 3.65 -0.65
N ALA A 195 11.05 3.44 -0.11
CA ALA A 195 12.05 2.54 -0.70
C ALA A 195 11.52 1.10 -0.83
N ALA A 196 10.89 0.56 0.22
CA ALA A 196 10.30 -0.78 0.21
C ALA A 196 9.27 -0.94 -0.91
N THR A 197 8.44 0.09 -1.10
CA THR A 197 7.41 0.14 -2.15
C THR A 197 8.03 0.23 -3.54
N GLY A 198 8.95 1.18 -3.76
CA GLY A 198 9.58 1.39 -5.06
C GLY A 198 10.38 0.19 -5.54
N PHE A 199 11.31 -0.30 -4.73
CA PHE A 199 12.09 -1.49 -5.09
C PHE A 199 11.21 -2.74 -5.17
N GLY A 200 10.20 -2.86 -4.30
CA GLY A 200 9.23 -3.95 -4.36
C GLY A 200 8.47 -3.98 -5.69
N PHE A 201 8.04 -2.82 -6.19
CA PHE A 201 7.37 -2.72 -7.49
C PHE A 201 8.29 -2.99 -8.67
N VAL A 202 9.57 -2.60 -8.60
CA VAL A 202 10.56 -3.01 -9.60
C VAL A 202 10.69 -4.53 -9.63
N VAL A 203 10.83 -5.18 -8.48
CA VAL A 203 10.85 -6.66 -8.39
C VAL A 203 9.55 -7.27 -8.93
N GLY A 204 8.40 -6.73 -8.53
CA GLY A 204 7.10 -7.22 -8.99
C GLY A 204 6.91 -7.07 -10.49
N ALA A 205 7.37 -5.96 -11.07
CA ALA A 205 7.36 -5.77 -12.52
C ALA A 205 8.22 -6.81 -13.23
N SER A 206 9.45 -7.05 -12.76
CA SER A 206 10.35 -8.07 -13.31
C SER A 206 9.73 -9.48 -13.29
N LEU A 207 8.95 -9.80 -12.25
CA LEU A 207 8.23 -11.08 -12.15
C LEU A 207 7.01 -11.16 -13.08
N LEU A 208 6.37 -10.03 -13.39
CA LEU A 208 5.24 -9.98 -14.32
C LEU A 208 5.66 -9.96 -15.80
N VAL A 209 6.87 -9.50 -16.12
CA VAL A 209 7.35 -9.43 -17.51
C VAL A 209 7.24 -10.78 -18.25
N PRO A 210 7.69 -11.92 -17.70
CA PRO A 210 7.53 -13.22 -18.36
C PRO A 210 6.07 -13.59 -18.63
N LEU A 211 5.17 -13.30 -17.68
CA LEU A 211 3.75 -13.54 -17.82
C LEU A 211 3.16 -12.63 -18.92
N ALA A 212 3.54 -11.36 -18.96
CA ALA A 212 3.10 -10.43 -20.00
C ALA A 212 3.55 -10.91 -21.38
N LEU A 213 4.82 -11.31 -21.53
CA LEU A 213 5.39 -11.84 -22.77
C LEU A 213 4.70 -13.13 -23.24
N SER A 214 4.20 -13.97 -22.32
CA SER A 214 3.43 -15.17 -22.70
C SER A 214 2.04 -14.87 -23.28
N THR A 215 1.53 -13.65 -23.06
CA THR A 215 0.16 -13.26 -23.44
C THR A 215 0.11 -12.25 -24.58
N SER A 216 1.09 -11.36 -24.69
CA SER A 216 1.21 -10.42 -25.80
C SER A 216 2.66 -9.94 -25.94
N ALA A 217 2.97 -9.31 -27.07
CA ALA A 217 4.18 -8.50 -27.17
C ALA A 217 4.13 -7.34 -26.15
N LEU A 218 5.30 -6.94 -25.65
CA LEU A 218 5.48 -5.72 -24.85
C LEU A 218 5.75 -4.49 -25.73
N SER A 219 6.11 -4.69 -27.00
CA SER A 219 6.40 -3.62 -27.94
C SER A 219 5.13 -2.89 -28.37
N PHE A 220 5.17 -1.57 -28.37
CA PHE A 220 4.21 -0.67 -28.99
C PHE A 220 4.94 0.56 -29.52
N ALA A 221 4.35 1.27 -30.47
CA ALA A 221 4.90 2.54 -30.97
C ALA A 221 4.61 3.66 -29.95
N PRO A 222 5.64 4.28 -29.32
CA PRO A 222 5.39 5.31 -28.33
C PRO A 222 4.79 6.57 -28.96
N SER A 223 3.57 6.91 -28.54
CA SER A 223 2.91 8.19 -28.82
C SER A 223 2.94 9.10 -27.58
N PRO A 224 2.84 10.44 -27.71
CA PRO A 224 2.70 11.33 -26.55
C PRO A 224 1.52 10.93 -25.64
N ALA A 225 0.42 10.43 -26.22
CA ALA A 225 -0.74 9.93 -25.49
C ALA A 225 -0.39 8.68 -24.66
N SER A 226 0.24 7.66 -25.27
CA SER A 226 0.64 6.43 -24.58
C SER A 226 1.64 6.69 -23.44
N ILE A 227 2.59 7.61 -23.64
CA ILE A 227 3.57 8.02 -22.61
C ILE A 227 2.86 8.76 -21.47
N GLY A 228 1.95 9.69 -21.79
CA GLY A 228 1.14 10.39 -20.80
C GLY A 228 0.31 9.44 -19.94
N LEU A 229 -0.33 8.44 -20.57
CA LEU A 229 -1.10 7.41 -19.88
C LEU A 229 -0.23 6.49 -19.02
N LEU A 230 0.95 6.09 -19.50
CA LEU A 230 1.92 5.32 -18.72
C LEU A 230 2.40 6.08 -17.48
N LEU A 231 2.72 7.36 -17.65
CA LEU A 231 3.13 8.22 -16.53
C LEU A 231 1.98 8.42 -15.54
N LEU A 232 0.76 8.67 -16.02
CA LEU A 232 -0.43 8.76 -15.17
C LEU A 232 -0.63 7.46 -14.37
N LEU A 233 -0.61 6.31 -15.05
CA LEU A 233 -0.85 4.99 -14.45
C LEU A 233 0.27 4.58 -13.48
N GLY A 234 1.53 4.87 -13.80
CA GLY A 234 2.67 4.63 -12.91
C GLY A 234 2.75 5.60 -11.73
N SER A 235 2.26 6.83 -11.88
CA SER A 235 2.32 7.85 -10.82
C SER A 235 1.11 7.77 -9.88
N ALA A 236 -0.07 8.21 -10.33
CA ALA A 236 -1.23 8.46 -9.49
C ALA A 236 -1.75 7.19 -8.79
N PRO A 237 -2.23 6.14 -9.50
CA PRO A 237 -2.77 4.95 -8.87
C PRO A 237 -1.68 3.95 -8.43
N THR A 238 -0.39 4.25 -8.64
CA THR A 238 0.69 3.30 -8.30
C THR A 238 1.66 3.91 -7.33
N ALA A 239 2.57 4.78 -7.76
CA ALA A 239 3.56 5.36 -6.86
C ALA A 239 2.90 6.13 -5.70
N ILE A 240 2.04 7.09 -6.00
CA ILE A 240 1.45 7.99 -5.02
C ILE A 240 0.43 7.24 -4.15
N ALA A 241 -0.51 6.51 -4.76
CA ALA A 241 -1.54 5.78 -4.02
C ALA A 241 -0.95 4.78 -3.02
N TYR A 242 0.01 3.94 -3.42
CA TYR A 242 0.61 2.97 -2.49
C TYR A 242 1.49 3.63 -1.44
N ALA A 243 2.21 4.70 -1.76
CA ALA A 243 2.97 5.46 -0.77
C ALA A 243 2.04 6.04 0.31
N LEU A 244 0.90 6.63 -0.09
CA LEU A 244 -0.12 7.14 0.83
C LEU A 244 -0.75 6.00 1.63
N TYR A 245 -1.09 4.88 0.99
CA TYR A 245 -1.70 3.72 1.64
C TYR A 245 -0.80 3.15 2.74
N PHE A 246 0.45 2.81 2.42
CA PHE A 246 1.38 2.21 3.39
C PHE A 246 1.75 3.20 4.51
N ARG A 247 1.93 4.49 4.19
CA ARG A 247 2.12 5.52 5.21
C ARG A 247 0.88 5.67 6.10
N GLY A 248 -0.31 5.55 5.52
CA GLY A 248 -1.60 5.58 6.22
C GLY A 248 -1.78 4.44 7.22
N LEU A 249 -1.23 3.25 6.94
CA LEU A 249 -1.24 2.09 7.86
C LEU A 249 -0.50 2.36 9.19
N ARG A 250 0.31 3.42 9.28
CA ARG A 250 0.88 3.87 10.56
C ARG A 250 -0.18 4.50 11.48
N SER A 251 -1.25 5.03 10.91
CA SER A 251 -2.31 5.77 11.62
C SER A 251 -3.60 4.97 11.82
N VAL A 252 -3.96 4.08 10.90
CA VAL A 252 -5.17 3.25 10.97
C VAL A 252 -4.84 1.76 11.01
N SER A 253 -5.84 0.91 11.29
CA SER A 253 -5.67 -0.55 11.20
C SER A 253 -5.64 -1.02 9.74
N ALA A 254 -5.15 -2.24 9.50
CA ALA A 254 -5.12 -2.81 8.15
C ALA A 254 -6.55 -3.04 7.62
N SER A 255 -7.46 -3.47 8.50
CA SER A 255 -8.89 -3.57 8.22
C SER A 255 -9.52 -2.25 7.77
N THR A 256 -9.27 -1.16 8.51
CA THR A 256 -9.78 0.18 8.15
C THR A 256 -9.17 0.67 6.84
N ALA A 257 -7.86 0.50 6.63
CA ALA A 257 -7.22 0.90 5.37
C ALA A 257 -7.76 0.12 4.17
N ALA A 258 -7.91 -1.20 4.29
CA ALA A 258 -8.51 -2.05 3.27
C ALA A 258 -9.98 -1.67 3.01
N LEU A 259 -10.71 -1.23 4.04
CA LEU A 259 -12.06 -0.72 3.87
C LEU A 259 -12.08 0.58 3.05
N MET A 260 -11.14 1.50 3.29
CA MET A 260 -11.01 2.74 2.48
C MET A 260 -10.63 2.46 1.03
N ALA A 261 -9.98 1.32 0.74
CA ALA A 261 -9.67 0.90 -0.63
C ALA A 261 -10.93 0.67 -1.48
N LEU A 262 -12.10 0.42 -0.87
CA LEU A 262 -13.36 0.28 -1.61
C LEU A 262 -13.79 1.58 -2.32
N LEU A 263 -13.15 2.72 -2.06
CA LEU A 263 -13.32 3.93 -2.86
C LEU A 263 -12.81 3.77 -4.31
N GLU A 264 -11.88 2.85 -4.56
CA GLU A 264 -11.35 2.56 -5.90
C GLU A 264 -12.46 2.28 -6.92
N PRO A 265 -13.30 1.24 -6.74
CA PRO A 265 -14.36 0.93 -7.71
C PRO A 265 -15.40 2.05 -7.83
N LEU A 266 -15.68 2.79 -6.75
CA LEU A 266 -16.57 3.95 -6.80
C LEU A 266 -16.02 5.04 -7.72
N VAL A 267 -14.79 5.47 -7.49
CA VAL A 267 -14.14 6.52 -8.31
C VAL A 267 -13.93 6.02 -9.73
N GLY A 268 -13.56 4.75 -9.92
CA GLY A 268 -13.42 4.15 -11.23
C GLY A 268 -14.70 4.19 -12.05
N ILE A 269 -15.85 3.85 -11.46
CA ILE A 269 -17.15 3.90 -12.13
C ILE A 269 -17.59 5.35 -12.41
N LEU A 270 -17.36 6.28 -11.48
CA LEU A 270 -17.68 7.69 -11.70
C LEU A 270 -16.85 8.30 -12.85
N LEU A 271 -15.55 8.00 -12.89
CA LEU A 271 -14.67 8.44 -13.97
C LEU A 271 -15.02 7.76 -15.30
N ALA A 272 -15.35 6.47 -15.30
CA ALA A 272 -15.82 5.78 -16.50
C ALA A 272 -17.12 6.41 -17.01
N SER A 273 -18.09 6.65 -16.14
CA SER A 273 -19.34 7.34 -16.48
C SER A 273 -19.10 8.71 -17.11
N TRP A 274 -18.20 9.51 -16.52
CA TRP A 274 -17.89 10.86 -17.01
C TRP A 274 -17.09 10.86 -18.33
N LEU A 275 -16.08 10.00 -18.46
CA LEU A 275 -15.18 9.98 -19.62
C LEU A 275 -15.74 9.18 -20.81
N LEU A 276 -16.45 8.08 -20.55
CA LEU A 276 -16.94 7.15 -21.57
C LEU A 276 -18.43 7.36 -21.87
N GLY A 277 -19.14 8.16 -21.06
CA GLY A 277 -20.59 8.39 -21.20
C GLY A 277 -21.45 7.27 -20.65
N ASP A 278 -20.88 6.33 -19.89
CA ASP A 278 -21.61 5.20 -19.31
C ASP A 278 -22.65 5.69 -18.28
N ARG A 279 -23.92 5.33 -18.47
CA ARG A 279 -24.98 5.72 -17.53
C ARG A 279 -25.01 4.79 -16.32
N LEU A 280 -24.86 5.38 -15.14
CA LEU A 280 -25.10 4.70 -13.86
C LEU A 280 -26.59 4.37 -13.70
N ARG A 281 -26.88 3.08 -13.52
CA ARG A 281 -28.24 2.62 -13.19
C ARG A 281 -28.63 3.08 -11.77
N PRO A 282 -29.93 3.25 -11.47
CA PRO A 282 -30.40 3.61 -10.13
C PRO A 282 -29.89 2.68 -9.02
N THR A 283 -29.78 1.38 -9.29
CA THR A 283 -29.20 0.39 -8.37
C THR A 283 -27.72 0.67 -8.09
N GLY A 284 -26.97 1.14 -9.09
CA GLY A 284 -25.58 1.56 -8.94
C GLY A 284 -25.45 2.82 -8.06
N LEU A 285 -26.35 3.80 -8.21
CA LEU A 285 -26.40 4.99 -7.36
C LEU A 285 -26.73 4.64 -5.90
N LEU A 286 -27.68 3.74 -5.66
CA LEU A 286 -27.97 3.24 -4.32
C LEU A 286 -26.75 2.54 -3.71
N GLY A 287 -26.08 1.69 -4.48
CA GLY A 287 -24.85 1.02 -4.06
C GLY A 287 -23.73 2.01 -3.69
N ALA A 288 -23.54 3.06 -4.51
CA ALA A 288 -22.60 4.15 -4.22
C ALA A 288 -22.95 4.87 -2.90
N GLY A 289 -24.23 5.21 -2.70
CA GLY A 289 -24.69 5.85 -1.47
C GLY A 289 -24.46 5.00 -0.22
N LEU A 290 -24.78 3.70 -0.29
CA LEU A 290 -24.56 2.75 0.80
C LEU A 290 -23.07 2.59 1.12
N LEU A 291 -22.23 2.47 0.10
CA LEU A 291 -20.78 2.37 0.26
C LEU A 291 -20.22 3.62 0.95
N VAL A 292 -20.54 4.82 0.45
CA VAL A 292 -20.06 6.08 1.03
C VAL A 292 -20.59 6.25 2.46
N GLY A 293 -21.87 5.99 2.69
CA GLY A 293 -22.48 6.03 4.03
C GLY A 293 -21.78 5.11 5.03
N ALA A 294 -21.43 3.89 4.61
CA ALA A 294 -20.69 2.94 5.44
C ALA A 294 -19.29 3.45 5.80
N LEU A 295 -18.56 4.03 4.84
CA LEU A 295 -17.23 4.60 5.07
C LEU A 295 -17.27 5.81 6.00
N LEU A 296 -18.26 6.69 5.84
CA LEU A 296 -18.47 7.85 6.71
C LEU A 296 -18.79 7.41 8.13
N LEU A 297 -19.69 6.45 8.30
CA LEU A 297 -20.03 5.87 9.60
C LEU A 297 -18.81 5.23 10.26
N HIS A 298 -18.01 4.48 9.50
CA HIS A 298 -16.78 3.88 10.00
C HIS A 298 -15.77 4.93 10.48
N CYS A 299 -15.57 6.00 9.70
CA CYS A 299 -14.67 7.08 10.07
C CYS A 299 -15.15 7.85 11.31
N HIS A 300 -16.46 8.06 11.43
CA HIS A 300 -17.05 8.71 12.58
C HIS A 300 -16.88 7.89 13.87
N ASP A 301 -17.13 6.58 13.81
CA ASP A 301 -16.93 5.67 14.95
C ASP A 301 -15.46 5.57 15.36
N ALA A 302 -14.55 5.53 14.38
CA ALA A 302 -13.11 5.50 14.63
C ALA A 302 -12.62 6.76 15.37
N ARG A 303 -13.24 7.92 15.15
CA ARG A 303 -12.91 9.17 15.86
C ARG A 303 -13.47 9.22 17.28
N ARG A 304 -14.63 8.61 17.53
CA ARG A 304 -15.28 8.60 18.85
C ARG A 304 -14.62 7.64 19.83
N ARG A 305 -13.88 6.64 19.36
CA ARG A 305 -13.16 5.72 20.25
C ARG A 305 -11.84 6.37 20.68
N PRO A 306 -11.65 6.71 21.98
CA PRO A 306 -10.35 7.13 22.46
C PRO A 306 -9.32 6.04 22.16
N PRO A 307 -8.06 6.38 21.81
CA PRO A 307 -7.01 5.39 21.63
C PRO A 307 -6.91 4.59 22.92
N MET A 308 -7.25 3.30 22.84
CA MET A 308 -7.32 2.38 23.98
C MET A 308 -5.92 1.98 24.45
N ALA A 309 -5.10 2.99 24.78
CA ALA A 309 -3.74 2.90 25.27
C ALA A 309 -3.64 3.26 26.77
N ALA A 310 -4.75 3.22 27.51
CA ALA A 310 -4.78 3.56 28.94
C ALA A 310 -5.40 2.48 29.85
N ALA A 311 -5.71 1.28 29.33
CA ALA A 311 -6.28 0.19 30.14
C ALA A 311 -5.38 -1.05 30.26
N VAL A 312 -4.12 -0.96 29.85
CA VAL A 312 -3.12 -2.02 30.08
C VAL A 312 -1.90 -1.36 30.71
N GLY A 313 -1.80 -1.45 32.04
CA GLY A 313 -0.63 -0.98 32.78
C GLY A 313 -0.93 -0.03 33.93
N SER A 314 -1.90 -0.35 34.79
CA SER A 314 -1.77 0.00 36.21
C SER A 314 -1.83 -1.32 36.97
N PRO A 315 -0.72 -1.85 37.51
CA PRO A 315 -0.84 -2.87 38.54
C PRO A 315 -1.69 -2.26 39.68
N PRO A 316 -2.61 -3.02 40.30
CA PRO A 316 -3.41 -2.49 41.40
C PRO A 316 -2.45 -1.94 42.47
N ALA A 317 -2.55 -0.63 42.69
CA ALA A 317 -1.78 0.09 43.69
C ALA A 317 -2.35 -0.19 45.10
N SER A 318 -2.29 -1.45 45.55
CA SER A 318 -2.45 -1.84 46.96
C SER A 318 -2.23 -3.34 47.14
N ALA A 319 -1.01 -3.82 46.91
CA ALA A 319 -0.54 -5.03 47.59
C ALA A 319 0.56 -4.60 48.57
N ARG A 320 0.13 -4.08 49.72
CA ARG A 320 1.01 -3.98 50.90
C ARG A 320 1.60 -5.36 51.10
N ARG A 321 2.92 -5.41 51.08
CA ARG A 321 3.72 -6.59 51.38
C ARG A 321 3.55 -6.91 52.85
N THR A 322 2.48 -7.64 53.22
CA THR A 322 2.44 -8.34 54.49
C THR A 322 3.17 -9.67 54.29
N SER A 323 4.30 -9.81 54.97
CA SER A 323 5.02 -11.06 55.12
C SER A 323 4.15 -12.03 55.94
N GLY A 324 3.23 -12.71 55.26
CA GLY A 324 2.47 -13.83 55.80
C GLY A 324 3.02 -15.13 55.20
N ARG A 325 3.66 -15.93 56.04
CA ARG A 325 4.22 -17.25 55.73
C ARG A 325 3.05 -18.19 55.40
N TRP A 326 2.84 -18.51 54.13
CA TRP A 326 1.88 -19.55 53.71
C TRP A 326 2.65 -20.77 53.21
N SER A 327 2.62 -21.83 54.02
CA SER A 327 3.10 -23.16 53.64
C SER A 327 2.07 -23.81 52.72
N PHE A 328 2.42 -24.00 51.44
CA PHE A 328 1.67 -24.87 50.55
C PHE A 328 2.18 -26.31 50.69
N ARG A 329 1.32 -27.14 51.28
CA ARG A 329 1.44 -28.59 51.41
C ARG A 329 0.98 -29.21 50.09
N TRP A 330 1.90 -29.79 49.33
CA TRP A 330 1.58 -30.59 48.15
C TRP A 330 0.98 -31.93 48.59
N LEU A 331 -0.26 -32.20 48.16
CA LEU A 331 -0.86 -33.54 48.20
C LEU A 331 -0.22 -34.38 47.09
N ALA A 332 0.67 -35.29 47.49
CA ALA A 332 1.23 -36.32 46.63
C ALA A 332 0.36 -37.58 46.69
N VAL A 333 0.02 -38.10 45.52
CA VAL A 333 -0.61 -39.41 45.28
C VAL A 333 0.34 -40.54 45.73
N PRO A 334 -0.12 -41.60 46.42
CA PRO A 334 0.76 -42.64 46.93
C PRO A 334 1.04 -43.72 45.86
N MET A 335 2.31 -43.94 45.54
CA MET A 335 2.77 -45.20 44.94
C MET A 335 3.87 -45.82 45.80
N GLY A 336 3.61 -47.05 46.22
CA GLY A 336 4.54 -48.17 46.13
C GLY A 336 5.84 -48.08 46.94
N THR A 337 5.83 -48.82 48.03
CA THR A 337 6.95 -49.26 48.88
C THR A 337 8.29 -49.50 48.17
N ARG A 338 9.35 -48.88 48.69
CA ARG A 338 10.76 -49.21 48.45
C ARG A 338 11.14 -50.58 49.07
N PRO A 339 12.25 -51.17 48.59
CA PRO A 339 13.37 -51.39 49.51
C PRO A 339 14.66 -50.69 49.07
N ARG A 340 15.60 -50.68 50.01
CA ARG A 340 16.74 -49.77 50.22
C ARG A 340 18.04 -50.24 49.54
N PRO A 341 19.18 -49.51 49.66
CA PRO A 341 20.11 -49.22 48.58
C PRO A 341 21.42 -50.01 48.63
N THR A 342 22.20 -49.96 47.54
CA THR A 342 23.64 -50.25 47.57
C THR A 342 24.44 -49.31 46.67
N ARG A 343 25.58 -48.88 47.24
CA ARG A 343 26.59 -47.96 46.71
C ARG A 343 27.22 -48.43 45.40
N ARG A 344 27.61 -47.48 44.54
CA ARG A 344 28.95 -47.34 43.90
C ARG A 344 28.98 -46.02 43.10
N ARG A 345 29.83 -45.07 43.49
CA ARG A 345 31.04 -44.64 42.75
C ARG A 345 30.82 -44.61 41.23
N MET A 346 30.93 -43.44 40.59
CA MET A 346 32.16 -42.93 39.94
C MET A 346 31.81 -41.74 39.00
N PHE A 347 32.79 -40.85 38.78
CA PHE A 347 32.90 -39.78 37.77
C PHE A 347 32.21 -38.41 37.97
N SER A 348 33.04 -37.48 38.48
CA SER A 348 33.15 -36.07 38.02
C SER A 348 34.19 -36.02 36.87
N PRO A 349 34.52 -34.91 36.16
CA PRO A 349 34.01 -33.52 36.19
C PRO A 349 33.62 -33.00 34.77
N CYS A 350 33.04 -31.82 34.58
CA CYS A 350 33.79 -30.59 34.32
C CYS A 350 32.88 -29.35 34.36
N ARG A 351 33.27 -28.42 35.25
CA ARG A 351 32.88 -27.01 35.33
C ARG A 351 33.46 -26.24 34.15
N TRP A 352 32.70 -25.30 33.59
CA TRP A 352 33.24 -24.14 32.91
C TRP A 352 32.91 -22.88 33.71
N VAL A 353 33.97 -22.19 34.11
CA VAL A 353 33.98 -20.94 34.87
C VAL A 353 34.09 -19.76 33.91
N ASN A 354 33.35 -18.73 34.24
CA ASN A 354 33.27 -17.40 33.66
C ASN A 354 34.54 -16.57 33.97
N VAL A 355 35.22 -16.03 32.94
CA VAL A 355 36.19 -14.92 33.07
C VAL A 355 36.15 -14.05 31.81
N SER A 356 35.70 -12.81 31.94
CA SER A 356 36.29 -11.65 31.25
C SER A 356 35.80 -10.34 31.88
N GLN A 357 36.47 -9.95 32.96
CA GLN A 357 36.59 -8.55 33.35
C GLN A 357 38.02 -8.08 33.03
N VAL A 358 38.13 -6.97 32.30
CA VAL A 358 39.37 -6.21 32.12
C VAL A 358 39.06 -4.74 32.45
N PRO A 359 39.70 -4.12 33.46
CA PRO A 359 39.57 -2.69 33.71
C PRO A 359 40.80 -1.93 33.17
N ARG A 360 40.59 -0.83 32.43
CA ARG A 360 41.63 0.19 32.19
C ARG A 360 41.08 1.62 32.27
N TYR A 361 41.44 2.24 33.38
CA TYR A 361 41.91 3.61 33.62
C TYR A 361 41.37 4.80 32.81
N ARG A 362 40.81 5.76 33.56
CA ARG A 362 40.36 7.10 33.14
C ARG A 362 41.37 8.12 33.68
N MET A 363 42.13 8.78 32.81
CA MET A 363 42.95 9.93 33.24
C MET A 363 42.12 11.22 33.22
N ARG A 364 42.15 11.91 34.35
CA ARG A 364 41.60 13.23 34.61
C ARG A 364 42.80 14.20 34.60
N ARG A 365 42.84 15.18 33.70
CA ARG A 365 43.68 16.37 33.87
C ARG A 365 42.80 17.55 34.22
N ALA A 366 43.18 18.22 35.28
CA ALA A 366 42.64 19.48 35.76
C ALA A 366 43.61 20.62 35.38
N ALA A 367 43.10 21.83 35.57
CA ALA A 367 43.78 23.12 35.68
C ALA A 367 43.91 23.98 34.41
N GLY A 368 43.41 25.22 34.52
CA GLY A 368 43.82 26.34 33.67
C GLY A 368 42.70 27.29 33.23
N SER A 369 42.07 28.03 34.16
CA SER A 369 41.64 29.42 33.87
C SER A 369 42.83 30.34 34.21
N PRO A 370 42.98 31.52 33.57
CA PRO A 370 42.29 32.70 34.11
C PRO A 370 41.90 33.80 33.09
N GLY A 371 40.98 34.67 33.54
CA GLY A 371 40.85 36.08 33.13
C GLY A 371 40.15 36.31 31.79
N GLY A 372 39.20 37.21 31.63
CA GLY A 372 38.90 38.45 32.35
C GLY A 372 38.58 39.53 31.31
N ALA A 373 37.78 40.53 31.69
CA ALA A 373 37.41 41.74 30.94
C ALA A 373 36.40 41.54 29.78
N SER A 374 35.12 41.95 29.88
CA SER A 374 34.52 43.29 30.05
C SER A 374 34.49 44.13 28.76
N ARG A 375 33.36 44.84 28.60
CA ARG A 375 33.00 45.92 27.65
C ARG A 375 32.28 45.43 26.38
N ASP A 376 30.99 45.67 26.17
CA ASP A 376 30.17 46.89 26.25
C ASP A 376 30.50 47.90 25.12
N ALA A 377 29.57 48.05 24.16
CA ALA A 377 29.34 49.16 23.21
C ALA A 377 28.60 48.60 21.97
N ARG A 378 27.28 48.81 21.79
CA ARG A 378 26.55 50.02 21.31
C ARG A 378 26.95 50.54 19.92
N ARG A 379 25.88 50.77 19.14
CA ARG A 379 25.72 51.59 17.90
C ARG A 379 26.36 50.98 16.65
N GLY A 380 25.73 51.00 15.47
CA GLY A 380 24.60 51.79 14.97
C GLY A 380 24.97 52.35 13.60
N THR A 381 23.95 52.53 12.74
CA THR A 381 23.93 53.22 11.42
C THR A 381 24.50 52.44 10.23
N ARG A 382 23.74 52.09 9.18
CA ARG A 382 22.94 52.81 8.14
C ARG A 382 23.77 53.52 7.05
N HIS A 383 23.41 53.15 5.81
CA HIS A 383 23.42 53.88 4.53
C HIS A 383 24.69 53.99 3.67
N MET A 384 24.61 53.42 2.45
CA MET A 384 24.62 54.10 1.12
C MET A 384 24.47 53.00 0.03
N ARG A 385 23.45 52.96 -0.85
CA ARG A 385 23.28 53.67 -2.15
C ARG A 385 24.60 53.73 -2.95
N SER A 386 24.71 53.38 -4.24
CA SER A 386 23.79 53.37 -5.38
C SER A 386 24.51 52.78 -6.61
N ASP A 387 23.83 51.93 -7.41
CA ASP A 387 23.57 51.94 -8.88
C ASP A 387 24.58 52.61 -9.87
N PRO A 388 24.40 52.50 -11.22
CA PRO A 388 24.04 51.39 -12.11
C PRO A 388 24.90 51.39 -13.42
N VAL A 389 24.47 50.70 -14.50
CA VAL A 389 24.50 51.10 -15.95
C VAL A 389 24.91 49.98 -16.96
N THR A 390 23.89 49.52 -17.72
CA THR A 390 23.74 49.19 -19.19
C THR A 390 24.85 48.47 -19.99
N ALA A 391 24.57 47.58 -20.98
CA ALA A 391 23.72 47.72 -22.19
C ALA A 391 23.31 46.32 -22.74
N ARG A 392 22.11 46.03 -23.30
CA ARG A 392 21.51 46.38 -24.64
C ARG A 392 22.47 46.16 -25.82
N ALA A 393 22.16 45.54 -26.96
CA ALA A 393 20.90 45.14 -27.63
C ALA A 393 21.23 44.13 -28.78
N ALA A 394 20.29 43.27 -29.22
CA ALA A 394 19.64 43.26 -30.56
C ALA A 394 20.52 42.77 -31.76
N VAL A 395 20.08 42.17 -32.87
CA VAL A 395 18.83 41.68 -33.51
C VAL A 395 19.27 41.02 -34.85
N ALA A 396 18.36 40.26 -35.50
CA ALA A 396 18.24 39.94 -36.95
C ALA A 396 18.44 38.45 -37.28
N SER A 397 17.51 37.66 -37.83
CA SER A 397 16.41 37.79 -38.81
C SER A 397 16.83 37.74 -40.29
N SER A 398 16.44 36.65 -40.97
CA SER A 398 16.08 36.55 -42.41
C SER A 398 15.37 35.19 -42.60
N ARG A 399 14.06 35.10 -42.96
CA ARG A 399 13.41 35.26 -44.29
C ARG A 399 13.94 34.21 -45.31
N VAL A 400 13.18 33.50 -46.17
CA VAL A 400 11.83 33.71 -46.76
C VAL A 400 11.45 32.49 -47.66
N VAL A 401 10.14 32.18 -47.75
CA VAL A 401 9.30 31.68 -48.90
C VAL A 401 9.57 30.33 -49.59
N SER A 402 8.56 29.44 -49.62
CA SER A 402 7.74 29.12 -50.82
C SER A 402 6.70 27.99 -50.57
N THR A 403 5.46 28.23 -50.98
CA THR A 403 4.45 27.22 -51.35
C THR A 403 4.40 27.14 -52.89
N PRO A 404 3.96 26.01 -53.49
CA PRO A 404 2.57 25.95 -53.97
C PRO A 404 1.91 24.55 -53.89
N ALA A 405 0.62 24.54 -54.22
CA ALA A 405 -0.31 23.41 -54.26
C ALA A 405 -0.28 22.60 -55.57
N THR A 406 -0.72 21.34 -55.50
CA THR A 406 -1.36 20.52 -56.58
C THR A 406 -2.01 19.30 -55.89
N SER A 407 -3.33 19.21 -55.72
CA SER A 407 -4.34 18.58 -56.60
C SER A 407 -4.09 17.11 -56.96
N CYS A 408 -4.84 16.16 -56.38
CA CYS A 408 -5.97 15.42 -57.03
C CYS A 408 -6.40 14.16 -56.22
N PRO A 409 -7.65 13.69 -56.40
CA PRO A 409 -8.35 12.76 -55.50
C PRO A 409 -8.49 11.34 -56.07
N THR A 410 -8.77 10.35 -55.21
CA THR A 410 -9.42 9.11 -55.64
C THR A 410 -10.47 8.69 -54.62
N ALA A 411 -11.73 8.92 -54.98
CA ALA A 411 -12.89 8.23 -54.45
C ALA A 411 -12.93 6.81 -55.03
N LEU A 412 -13.38 5.82 -54.23
CA LEU A 412 -13.99 4.61 -54.77
C LEU A 412 -14.86 3.90 -53.71
N ARG A 413 -16.19 4.02 -53.93
CA ARG A 413 -17.28 3.03 -53.76
C ARG A 413 -17.45 2.42 -52.35
N VAL A 414 -18.51 2.70 -51.59
CA VAL A 414 -19.95 2.40 -51.85
C VAL A 414 -20.15 1.11 -52.64
N ALA A 415 -20.40 0.03 -51.90
CA ALA A 415 -21.14 -1.12 -52.38
C ALA A 415 -22.27 -1.38 -51.37
N GLU A 416 -23.42 -0.81 -51.69
CA GLU A 416 -24.72 -1.35 -51.29
C GLU A 416 -24.86 -2.78 -51.82
N SER A 417 -25.26 -3.69 -50.94
CA SER A 417 -25.98 -4.89 -51.35
C SER A 417 -26.97 -5.28 -50.25
N SER A 418 -28.17 -4.72 -50.35
CA SER A 418 -29.44 -5.40 -50.07
C SER A 418 -30.16 -5.47 -51.43
N PRO A 419 -31.11 -6.39 -51.73
CA PRO A 419 -32.18 -6.81 -50.81
C PRO A 419 -32.75 -8.24 -51.00
N THR A 420 -33.80 -8.53 -50.20
CA THR A 420 -34.86 -9.57 -50.34
C THR A 420 -34.46 -11.02 -49.98
N ALA A 421 -35.26 -11.84 -49.29
CA ALA A 421 -36.69 -11.83 -49.03
C ALA A 421 -37.04 -12.69 -47.78
N SER A 422 -38.20 -12.39 -47.15
CA SER A 422 -39.26 -13.29 -46.65
C SER A 422 -38.86 -14.69 -46.10
N SER A 423 -39.33 -15.18 -44.95
CA SER A 423 -40.72 -15.25 -44.50
C SER A 423 -40.77 -15.79 -43.06
N THR A 424 -41.79 -15.37 -42.31
CA THR A 424 -42.60 -16.16 -41.34
C THR A 424 -42.07 -17.52 -40.86
N GLU A 425 -41.94 -17.71 -39.54
CA GLU A 425 -42.78 -18.69 -38.84
C GLU A 425 -42.78 -18.47 -37.31
N SER A 426 -43.98 -18.61 -36.78
CA SER A 426 -44.40 -18.57 -35.39
C SER A 426 -44.29 -19.95 -34.75
N MET A 427 -43.63 -20.08 -33.60
CA MET A 427 -44.07 -20.84 -32.41
C MET A 427 -43.08 -20.69 -31.26
#